data_AF-A0A925PGJ7-F1
#
_entry.id   AF-A0A925PGJ7-F1
#
_cell.length_a   1.000
_cell.length_b   1.000
_cell.length_c   1.000
_cell.angle_alpha   90.00
_cell.angle_beta   90.00
_cell.angle_gamma   90.00
#
_symmetry.space_group_name_H-M   'P 1'
#
loop_
_entity.id
_entity.type
_entity.pdbx_description
1 polymer ?
#
loop_
_entity_poly.entity_id
_entity_poly.type
_entity_poly.pdbx_seq_one_letter_code
_entity_poly.pdbx_strand_id
1 'polypeptide(L)'
;ELEIQPFRENFSATDMVMAAHIAFPKLDDTKVISKKDGQQVFLPASLSHKILTDLLREGFGYDGVIITDALDMKAITEHFGPEKAVVGAIQAGADILLMPSDLPKSYAGVIEAIRTGVISEERINQSVKRILRLKRQWITPPNVPRSMLLVAAQSTVGSKEHKAQERKLAYEAVTLLKNEECTLPLTAKGDSKIVVAAPRQEIMNVMGEAVLTHMKASGYQDVKSTAISYENIGEMTTAQKKMIDESDTIILATYSFALASRTPEQTAADGFAAALTQYADLAKKKVIVISMGTTYDILYLQGAKAYLAVYGPNSANIQAGMAAVFGSLNPSGRLPVPIQDQGNILFEIGYGLNY
;
A
#
# COMPACT_ATOMS: atom_id res chain seq x y z
N GLU A 1 -8.53 -22.09 0.14
CA GLU A 1 -9.91 -21.58 0.23
C GLU A 1 -9.91 -20.07 0.43
N LEU A 2 -9.12 -19.55 1.38
CA LEU A 2 -9.00 -18.12 1.69
C LEU A 2 -8.58 -17.25 0.50
N GLU A 3 -7.49 -17.58 -0.19
CA GLU A 3 -6.90 -16.72 -1.22
C GLU A 3 -7.79 -16.57 -2.46
N ILE A 4 -8.54 -17.61 -2.80
CA ILE A 4 -9.37 -17.68 -4.01
C ILE A 4 -10.76 -17.08 -3.77
N GLN A 5 -11.24 -17.09 -2.54
CA GLN A 5 -12.59 -16.65 -2.19
C GLN A 5 -12.98 -15.28 -2.80
N PRO A 6 -12.21 -14.19 -2.62
CA PRO A 6 -12.60 -12.89 -3.17
C PRO A 6 -12.69 -12.88 -4.70
N PHE A 7 -11.88 -13.70 -5.38
CA PHE A 7 -11.96 -13.85 -6.84
C PHE A 7 -13.22 -14.61 -7.25
N ARG A 8 -13.49 -15.74 -6.59
CA ARG A 8 -14.66 -16.60 -6.89
C ARG A 8 -15.97 -15.86 -6.73
N GLU A 9 -16.09 -15.03 -5.70
CA GLU A 9 -17.30 -14.26 -5.42
C GLU A 9 -17.57 -13.16 -6.46
N ASN A 10 -16.56 -12.73 -7.23
CA ASN A 10 -16.65 -11.55 -8.10
C ASN A 10 -16.38 -11.83 -9.59
N PHE A 11 -16.11 -13.08 -10.00
CA PHE A 11 -15.77 -13.39 -11.40
C PHE A 11 -16.80 -12.91 -12.43
N SER A 12 -18.09 -12.96 -12.12
CA SER A 12 -19.16 -12.52 -13.02
C SER A 12 -19.15 -11.02 -13.31
N ALA A 13 -18.62 -10.23 -12.37
CA ALA A 13 -18.48 -8.78 -12.50
C ALA A 13 -17.05 -8.34 -12.88
N THR A 14 -16.13 -9.29 -13.06
CA THR A 14 -14.71 -9.02 -13.26
C THR A 14 -14.35 -9.12 -14.73
N ASP A 15 -13.95 -8.00 -15.32
CA ASP A 15 -13.50 -7.92 -16.71
C ASP A 15 -12.11 -8.55 -16.93
N MET A 16 -11.22 -8.34 -15.95
CA MET A 16 -9.81 -8.73 -16.01
C MET A 16 -9.33 -9.32 -14.69
N VAL A 17 -8.55 -10.40 -14.75
CA VAL A 17 -7.81 -10.97 -13.61
C VAL A 17 -6.33 -10.89 -13.91
N MET A 18 -5.57 -10.32 -12.97
CA MET A 18 -4.12 -10.24 -13.06
C MET A 18 -3.45 -11.42 -12.37
N ALA A 19 -2.57 -12.12 -13.08
CA ALA A 19 -1.84 -13.27 -12.58
C ALA A 19 -0.49 -12.86 -11.96
N ALA A 20 -0.34 -13.09 -10.67
CA ALA A 20 0.87 -12.75 -9.92
C ALA A 20 2.07 -13.66 -10.24
N HIS A 21 3.28 -13.12 -10.05
CA HIS A 21 4.54 -13.88 -10.15
C HIS A 21 4.89 -14.61 -8.85
N ILE A 22 3.94 -15.37 -8.31
CA ILE A 22 4.06 -16.10 -7.04
C ILE A 22 3.91 -17.59 -7.31
N ALA A 23 4.81 -18.41 -6.76
CA ALA A 23 4.70 -19.86 -6.83
C ALA A 23 3.72 -20.39 -5.78
N PHE A 24 2.83 -21.30 -6.20
CA PHE A 24 1.89 -22.01 -5.32
C PHE A 24 2.11 -23.52 -5.42
N PRO A 25 3.14 -24.11 -4.78
CA PRO A 25 3.50 -25.52 -4.93
C PRO A 25 2.38 -26.52 -4.59
N LYS A 26 1.41 -26.11 -3.78
CA LYS A 26 0.23 -26.94 -3.47
C LYS A 26 -0.80 -27.00 -4.61
N LEU A 27 -0.79 -26.04 -5.53
CA LEU A 27 -1.64 -25.98 -6.72
C LEU A 27 -0.87 -26.43 -7.97
N ASP A 28 0.37 -26.01 -8.09
CA ASP A 28 1.29 -26.46 -9.14
C ASP A 28 2.71 -26.60 -8.58
N ASP A 29 3.15 -27.85 -8.47
CA ASP A 29 4.48 -28.26 -8.01
C ASP A 29 5.52 -28.32 -9.15
N THR A 30 5.15 -27.92 -10.37
CA THR A 30 6.05 -27.91 -11.53
C THR A 30 7.28 -27.05 -11.25
N LYS A 31 8.46 -27.60 -11.55
CA LYS A 31 9.74 -26.91 -11.40
C LYS A 31 10.43 -26.72 -12.75
N VAL A 32 11.16 -25.62 -12.87
CA VAL A 32 12.01 -25.31 -14.02
C VAL A 32 13.43 -24.98 -13.57
N ILE A 33 14.38 -25.07 -14.49
CA ILE A 33 15.76 -24.63 -14.24
C ILE A 33 15.85 -23.11 -14.41
N SER A 34 16.19 -22.44 -13.31
CA SER A 34 16.43 -21.01 -13.23
C SER A 34 17.64 -20.61 -14.08
N LYS A 35 17.49 -19.59 -14.94
CA LYS A 35 18.60 -18.99 -15.69
C LYS A 35 19.60 -18.23 -14.79
N LYS A 36 19.17 -17.78 -13.61
CA LYS A 36 19.99 -17.00 -12.69
C LYS A 36 21.16 -17.81 -12.12
N ASP A 37 20.88 -19.03 -11.70
CA ASP A 37 21.76 -19.85 -10.86
C ASP A 37 21.73 -21.35 -11.18
N GLY A 38 20.95 -21.77 -12.19
CA GLY A 38 20.84 -23.18 -12.60
C GLY A 38 20.04 -24.04 -11.62
N GLN A 39 19.44 -23.47 -10.57
CA GLN A 39 18.69 -24.22 -9.58
C GLN A 39 17.26 -24.50 -10.04
N GLN A 40 16.64 -25.53 -9.48
CA GLN A 40 15.21 -25.78 -9.69
C GLN A 40 14.37 -24.79 -8.88
N VAL A 41 13.51 -24.05 -9.57
CA VAL A 41 12.54 -23.13 -8.97
C VAL A 41 11.12 -23.54 -9.38
N PHE A 42 10.14 -23.33 -8.49
CA PHE A 42 8.74 -23.57 -8.82
C PHE A 42 8.24 -22.56 -9.85
N LEU A 43 7.33 -23.01 -10.70
CA LEU A 43 6.69 -22.16 -11.68
C LEU A 43 5.76 -21.15 -10.99
N PRO A 44 5.86 -19.84 -11.29
CA PRO A 44 4.92 -18.86 -10.76
C PRO A 44 3.54 -19.01 -11.43
N ALA A 45 2.49 -18.56 -10.73
CA ALA A 45 1.10 -18.65 -11.19
C ALA A 45 0.89 -18.05 -12.59
N SER A 46 1.54 -16.93 -12.90
CA SER A 46 1.50 -16.29 -14.22
C SER A 46 2.01 -17.15 -15.38
N LEU A 47 2.76 -18.23 -15.10
CA LEU A 47 3.31 -19.15 -16.09
C LEU A 47 2.75 -20.58 -15.94
N SER A 48 1.79 -20.80 -15.02
CA SER A 48 1.25 -22.13 -14.71
C SER A 48 -0.06 -22.40 -15.46
N HIS A 49 -0.07 -23.43 -16.32
CA HIS A 49 -1.29 -23.93 -16.96
C HIS A 49 -2.31 -24.45 -15.94
N LYS A 50 -1.83 -25.17 -14.92
CA LYS A 50 -2.68 -25.70 -13.85
C LYS A 50 -3.45 -24.60 -13.12
N ILE A 51 -2.84 -23.42 -12.96
CA ILE A 51 -3.48 -22.30 -12.25
C ILE A 51 -4.34 -21.46 -13.20
N LEU A 52 -3.81 -21.01 -14.35
CA LEU A 52 -4.54 -20.08 -15.22
C LEU A 52 -5.60 -20.75 -16.08
N THR A 53 -5.33 -21.97 -16.57
CA THR A 53 -6.27 -22.71 -17.40
C THR A 53 -7.09 -23.67 -16.55
N ASP A 54 -6.48 -24.71 -15.97
CA ASP A 54 -7.25 -25.79 -15.34
C ASP A 54 -8.08 -25.27 -14.14
N LEU A 55 -7.51 -24.41 -13.30
CA LEU A 55 -8.20 -23.85 -12.14
C LEU A 55 -9.07 -22.64 -12.48
N LEU A 56 -8.48 -21.57 -13.02
CA LEU A 56 -9.19 -20.31 -13.22
C LEU A 56 -10.16 -20.35 -14.41
N ARG A 57 -9.66 -20.71 -15.60
CA ARG A 57 -10.47 -20.72 -16.83
C ARG A 57 -11.53 -21.83 -16.81
N GLU A 58 -11.11 -23.05 -16.52
CA GLU A 58 -11.96 -24.24 -16.60
C GLU A 58 -12.66 -24.51 -15.26
N GLY A 59 -11.89 -24.60 -14.17
CA GLY A 59 -12.40 -24.94 -12.84
C GLY A 59 -13.38 -23.92 -12.26
N PHE A 60 -13.14 -22.62 -12.48
CA PHE A 60 -14.05 -21.55 -12.05
C PHE A 60 -14.89 -20.95 -13.18
N GLY A 61 -14.67 -21.37 -14.42
CA GLY A 61 -15.43 -20.85 -15.57
C GLY A 61 -15.17 -19.37 -15.86
N TYR A 62 -14.02 -18.82 -15.46
CA TYR A 62 -13.72 -17.40 -15.69
C TYR A 62 -13.49 -17.12 -17.17
N ASP A 63 -14.41 -16.42 -17.85
CA ASP A 63 -14.30 -16.13 -19.28
C ASP A 63 -13.77 -14.71 -19.59
N GLY A 64 -13.44 -13.90 -18.58
CA GLY A 64 -12.84 -12.58 -18.78
C GLY A 64 -11.39 -12.64 -19.28
N VAL A 65 -10.74 -11.49 -19.40
CA VAL A 65 -9.34 -11.43 -19.85
C VAL A 65 -8.41 -11.82 -18.69
N ILE A 66 -7.43 -12.68 -18.94
CA ILE A 66 -6.32 -12.95 -18.02
C ILE A 66 -5.13 -12.11 -18.47
N ILE A 67 -4.61 -11.27 -17.59
CA ILE A 67 -3.42 -10.46 -17.83
C ILE A 67 -2.31 -10.89 -16.88
N THR A 68 -1.05 -10.91 -17.31
CA THR A 68 0.06 -11.14 -16.38
C THR A 68 0.31 -9.90 -15.51
N ASP A 69 0.91 -10.08 -14.34
CA ASP A 69 1.71 -9.01 -13.74
C ASP A 69 2.90 -8.64 -14.67
N ALA A 70 3.61 -7.56 -14.35
CA ALA A 70 4.65 -7.01 -15.20
C ALA A 70 5.81 -8.01 -15.42
N LEU A 71 5.96 -8.49 -16.66
CA LEU A 71 6.95 -9.52 -17.01
C LEU A 71 8.39 -9.04 -16.99
N ASP A 72 8.63 -7.74 -16.79
CA ASP A 72 9.93 -7.15 -16.57
C ASP A 72 10.38 -7.19 -15.09
N MET A 73 9.50 -7.59 -14.18
CA MET A 73 9.84 -7.83 -12.79
C MET A 73 10.95 -8.89 -12.66
N LYS A 74 11.89 -8.64 -11.73
CA LYS A 74 13.05 -9.50 -11.46
C LYS A 74 12.66 -10.97 -11.18
N ALA A 75 11.51 -11.17 -10.54
CA ALA A 75 10.95 -12.50 -10.25
C ALA A 75 10.73 -13.37 -11.52
N ILE A 76 10.61 -12.75 -12.70
CA ILE A 76 10.49 -13.45 -13.98
C ILE A 76 11.79 -13.32 -14.79
N THR A 77 12.29 -12.09 -14.95
CA THR A 77 13.39 -11.82 -15.88
C THR A 77 14.69 -12.54 -15.51
N GLU A 78 14.97 -12.71 -14.22
CA GLU A 78 16.18 -13.43 -13.76
C GLU A 78 16.09 -14.95 -14.02
N HIS A 79 14.89 -15.53 -14.08
CA HIS A 79 14.70 -16.99 -14.10
C HIS A 79 14.37 -17.56 -15.47
N PHE A 80 13.56 -16.88 -16.29
CA PHE A 80 12.99 -17.46 -17.52
C PHE A 80 13.56 -16.83 -18.81
N GLY A 81 14.00 -15.58 -18.75
CA GLY A 81 14.36 -14.76 -19.91
C GLY A 81 13.14 -14.39 -20.78
N PRO A 82 13.29 -13.40 -21.68
CA PRO A 82 12.14 -12.72 -22.30
C PRO A 82 11.24 -13.62 -23.12
N GLU A 83 11.81 -14.45 -24.01
CA GLU A 83 11.02 -15.28 -24.95
C GLU A 83 10.27 -16.40 -24.23
N LYS A 84 10.94 -17.11 -23.31
CA LYS A 84 10.31 -18.21 -22.57
C LYS A 84 9.22 -17.71 -21.62
N ALA A 85 9.38 -16.52 -21.03
CA ALA A 85 8.37 -15.95 -20.16
C ALA A 85 7.07 -15.67 -20.92
N VAL A 86 7.14 -15.02 -22.09
CA VAL A 86 5.94 -14.70 -22.88
C VAL A 86 5.29 -15.94 -23.48
N VAL A 87 6.08 -16.88 -24.02
CA VAL A 87 5.55 -18.15 -24.56
C VAL A 87 4.91 -18.97 -23.46
N GLY A 88 5.58 -19.10 -22.30
CA GLY A 88 5.06 -19.82 -21.14
C GLY A 88 3.76 -19.21 -20.61
N ALA A 89 3.65 -17.89 -20.54
CA ALA A 89 2.42 -17.21 -20.11
C ALA A 89 1.24 -17.45 -21.07
N ILE A 90 1.46 -17.41 -22.40
CA ILE A 90 0.40 -17.70 -23.39
C ILE A 90 -0.05 -19.16 -23.26
N GLN A 91 0.91 -20.08 -23.17
CA GLN A 91 0.64 -21.51 -22.98
C GLN A 91 -0.11 -21.75 -21.68
N ALA A 92 0.23 -21.04 -20.59
CA ALA A 92 -0.45 -21.16 -19.32
C ALA A 92 -1.93 -20.73 -19.39
N GLY A 93 -2.29 -19.77 -20.23
CA GLY A 93 -3.66 -19.28 -20.35
C GLY A 93 -3.82 -17.76 -20.36
N ALA A 94 -2.72 -17.00 -20.24
CA ALA A 94 -2.77 -15.53 -20.29
C ALA A 94 -3.21 -15.03 -21.67
N ASP A 95 -4.02 -13.96 -21.68
CA ASP A 95 -4.50 -13.30 -22.88
C ASP A 95 -3.69 -12.03 -23.18
N ILE A 96 -3.32 -11.27 -22.15
CA ILE A 96 -2.45 -10.08 -22.26
C ILE A 96 -1.16 -10.29 -21.47
N LEU A 97 -0.04 -9.96 -22.12
CA LEU A 97 1.30 -9.99 -21.54
C LEU A 97 1.69 -8.56 -21.15
N LEU A 98 1.67 -8.25 -19.86
CA LEU A 98 1.97 -6.91 -19.36
C LEU A 98 3.49 -6.70 -19.30
N MET A 99 3.95 -5.59 -19.89
CA MET A 99 5.35 -5.11 -19.81
C MET A 99 6.41 -6.21 -20.05
N PRO A 100 6.47 -6.82 -21.24
CA PRO A 100 7.54 -7.76 -21.55
C PRO A 100 8.91 -7.06 -21.46
N SER A 101 9.90 -7.73 -20.87
CA SER A 101 11.24 -7.18 -20.61
C SER A 101 12.04 -6.82 -21.87
N ASP A 102 11.77 -7.47 -22.99
CA ASP A 102 12.33 -7.17 -24.31
C ASP A 102 11.25 -7.44 -25.36
N LEU A 103 10.53 -6.39 -25.79
CA LEU A 103 9.39 -6.52 -26.69
C LEU A 103 9.76 -7.13 -28.06
N PRO A 104 10.82 -6.69 -28.76
CA PRO A 104 11.24 -7.31 -30.02
C PRO A 104 11.54 -8.81 -29.90
N LYS A 105 12.32 -9.23 -28.89
CA LYS A 105 12.62 -10.66 -28.69
C LYS A 105 11.38 -11.46 -28.30
N SER A 106 10.56 -10.90 -27.43
CA SER A 106 9.29 -11.52 -27.01
C SER A 106 8.38 -11.76 -28.21
N TYR A 107 8.22 -10.76 -29.08
CA TYR A 107 7.43 -10.89 -30.30
C TYR A 107 7.98 -11.98 -31.22
N ALA A 108 9.30 -11.95 -31.49
CA ALA A 108 9.94 -12.98 -32.32
C ALA A 108 9.76 -14.39 -31.74
N GLY A 109 9.89 -14.53 -30.41
CA GLY A 109 9.68 -15.79 -29.70
C GLY A 109 8.24 -16.33 -29.82
N VAL A 110 7.24 -15.47 -29.74
CA VAL A 110 5.83 -15.86 -29.94
C VAL A 110 5.57 -16.28 -31.37
N ILE A 111 6.06 -15.53 -32.36
CA ILE A 111 5.91 -15.89 -33.78
C ILE A 111 6.56 -17.25 -34.07
N GLU A 112 7.76 -17.49 -33.55
CA GLU A 112 8.44 -18.77 -33.70
C GLU A 112 7.68 -19.92 -33.02
N ALA A 113 7.14 -19.68 -31.82
CA ALA A 113 6.30 -20.66 -31.13
C ALA A 113 5.02 -21.01 -31.91
N ILE A 114 4.41 -20.05 -32.61
CA ILE A 114 3.28 -20.30 -33.50
C ILE A 114 3.72 -21.11 -34.72
N ARG A 115 4.79 -20.67 -35.39
CA ARG A 115 5.33 -21.32 -36.61
C ARG A 115 5.73 -22.78 -36.37
N THR A 116 6.25 -23.08 -35.19
CA THR A 116 6.68 -24.43 -34.79
C THR A 116 5.56 -25.28 -34.17
N GLY A 117 4.35 -24.72 -34.00
CA GLY A 117 3.21 -25.42 -33.41
C GLY A 117 3.24 -25.54 -31.89
N VAL A 118 4.21 -24.91 -31.21
CA VAL A 118 4.28 -24.82 -29.75
C VAL A 118 3.08 -24.05 -29.17
N ILE A 119 2.57 -23.08 -29.92
CA ILE A 119 1.30 -22.38 -29.66
C ILE A 119 0.42 -22.52 -30.91
N SER A 120 -0.82 -22.97 -30.76
CA SER A 120 -1.76 -23.02 -31.88
C SER A 120 -2.31 -21.63 -32.21
N GLU A 121 -2.64 -21.38 -33.48
CA GLU A 121 -3.31 -20.15 -33.89
C GLU A 121 -4.68 -20.00 -33.20
N GLU A 122 -5.41 -21.10 -32.99
CA GLU A 122 -6.67 -21.11 -32.26
C GLU A 122 -6.51 -20.59 -30.82
N ARG A 123 -5.42 -20.97 -30.13
CA ARG A 123 -5.14 -20.46 -28.78
C ARG A 123 -4.98 -18.94 -28.78
N ILE A 124 -4.32 -18.37 -29.79
CA ILE A 124 -4.18 -16.92 -29.97
C ILE A 124 -5.54 -16.27 -30.27
N ASN A 125 -6.32 -16.86 -31.18
CA ASN A 125 -7.64 -16.36 -31.56
C ASN A 125 -8.59 -16.27 -30.36
N GLN A 126 -8.55 -17.25 -29.45
CA GLN A 126 -9.31 -17.22 -28.21
C GLN A 126 -8.95 -16.01 -27.32
N SER A 127 -7.65 -15.75 -27.12
CA SER A 127 -7.19 -14.58 -26.36
C SER A 127 -7.63 -13.27 -27.01
N VAL A 128 -7.38 -13.14 -28.32
CA VAL A 128 -7.73 -11.93 -29.09
C VAL A 128 -9.23 -11.68 -29.07
N LYS A 129 -10.07 -12.72 -29.17
CA LYS A 129 -11.52 -12.60 -29.08
C LYS A 129 -11.97 -12.04 -27.74
N ARG A 130 -11.40 -12.48 -26.61
CA ARG A 130 -11.69 -11.91 -25.28
C ARG A 130 -11.29 -10.45 -25.17
N ILE A 131 -10.09 -10.12 -25.66
CA ILE A 131 -9.59 -8.74 -25.69
C ILE A 131 -10.50 -7.85 -26.55
N LEU A 132 -10.90 -8.29 -27.73
CA LEU A 132 -11.78 -7.53 -28.61
C LEU A 132 -13.19 -7.38 -28.01
N ARG A 133 -13.72 -8.41 -27.34
CA ARG A 133 -14.98 -8.30 -26.59
C ARG A 133 -14.89 -7.23 -25.51
N LEU A 134 -13.82 -7.25 -24.72
CA LEU A 134 -13.59 -6.26 -23.66
C LEU A 134 -13.45 -4.84 -24.24
N LYS A 135 -12.67 -4.67 -25.31
CA LYS A 135 -12.52 -3.39 -26.00
C LYS A 135 -13.87 -2.88 -26.51
N ARG A 136 -14.69 -3.75 -27.11
CA ARG A 136 -16.02 -3.38 -27.60
C ARG A 136 -16.96 -2.94 -26.48
N GLN A 137 -16.83 -3.51 -25.29
CA GLN A 137 -17.64 -3.18 -24.12
C GLN A 137 -17.30 -1.80 -23.55
N TRP A 138 -16.01 -1.46 -23.44
CA TRP A 138 -15.57 -0.28 -22.68
C TRP A 138 -14.94 0.85 -23.51
N ILE A 139 -14.41 0.55 -24.69
CA ILE A 139 -13.71 1.54 -25.52
C ILE A 139 -14.66 2.03 -26.61
N THR A 140 -15.34 3.13 -26.33
CA THR A 140 -16.03 3.94 -27.34
C THR A 140 -15.34 5.31 -27.41
N PRO A 141 -14.47 5.55 -28.40
CA PRO A 141 -13.81 6.85 -28.54
C PRO A 141 -14.86 7.95 -28.75
N PRO A 142 -14.84 9.03 -27.94
CA PRO A 142 -15.79 10.11 -28.12
C PRO A 142 -15.49 10.87 -29.42
N ASN A 143 -16.52 11.20 -30.19
CA ASN A 143 -16.38 11.95 -31.45
C ASN A 143 -16.34 13.47 -31.18
N VAL A 144 -15.36 13.93 -30.40
CA VAL A 144 -15.15 15.35 -30.07
C VAL A 144 -13.66 15.72 -30.18
N PRO A 145 -13.32 17.00 -30.42
CA PRO A 145 -11.93 17.43 -30.47
C PRO A 145 -11.18 17.13 -29.16
N ARG A 146 -9.93 16.71 -29.28
CA ARG A 146 -9.05 16.41 -28.12
C ARG A 146 -8.92 17.59 -27.14
N SER A 147 -8.98 18.82 -27.64
CA SER A 147 -8.95 20.03 -26.80
C SER A 147 -10.13 20.08 -25.82
N MET A 148 -11.34 19.69 -26.26
CA MET A 148 -12.52 19.62 -25.39
C MET A 148 -12.37 18.52 -24.35
N LEU A 149 -11.80 17.36 -24.72
CA LEU A 149 -11.50 16.28 -23.77
C LEU A 149 -10.50 16.73 -22.71
N LEU A 150 -9.48 17.52 -23.08
CA LEU A 150 -8.51 18.05 -22.13
C LEU A 150 -9.16 18.99 -21.12
N VAL A 151 -10.03 19.90 -21.58
CA VAL A 151 -10.78 20.81 -20.70
C VAL A 151 -11.64 20.01 -19.72
N ALA A 152 -12.39 19.01 -20.21
CA ALA A 152 -13.23 18.16 -19.37
C ALA A 152 -12.40 17.34 -18.36
N ALA A 153 -11.24 16.82 -18.78
CA ALA A 153 -10.33 16.10 -17.89
C ALA A 153 -9.78 17.02 -16.79
N GLN A 154 -9.37 18.25 -17.14
CA GLN A 154 -8.86 19.23 -16.18
C GLN A 154 -9.92 19.69 -15.16
N SER A 155 -11.19 19.76 -15.55
CA SER A 155 -12.27 20.09 -14.62
C SER A 155 -12.68 18.91 -13.73
N THR A 156 -12.37 17.68 -14.13
CA THR A 156 -12.83 16.45 -13.45
C THR A 156 -11.75 15.82 -12.57
N VAL A 157 -10.54 15.62 -13.10
CA VAL A 157 -9.45 14.94 -12.40
C VAL A 157 -8.95 15.83 -11.26
N GLY A 158 -9.10 15.35 -10.02
CA GLY A 158 -8.75 16.14 -8.84
C GLY A 158 -9.67 17.32 -8.56
N SER A 159 -10.91 17.30 -9.06
CA SER A 159 -11.92 18.33 -8.79
C SER A 159 -12.16 18.52 -7.28
N LYS A 160 -12.78 19.65 -6.92
CA LYS A 160 -13.11 19.96 -5.52
C LYS A 160 -14.03 18.90 -4.90
N GLU A 161 -14.96 18.38 -5.69
CA GLU A 161 -15.91 17.34 -5.29
C GLU A 161 -15.17 16.02 -5.00
N HIS A 162 -14.25 15.61 -5.88
CA HIS A 162 -13.40 14.43 -5.64
C HIS A 162 -12.53 14.61 -4.39
N LYS A 163 -11.94 15.79 -4.18
CA LYS A 163 -11.14 16.10 -2.99
C LYS A 163 -11.97 16.15 -1.70
N ALA A 164 -13.23 16.58 -1.78
CA ALA A 164 -14.15 16.52 -0.65
C ALA A 164 -14.50 15.07 -0.29
N GLN A 165 -14.75 14.22 -1.30
CA GLN A 165 -15.01 12.79 -1.08
C GLN A 165 -13.78 12.05 -0.55
N GLU A 166 -12.59 12.32 -1.10
CA GLU A 166 -11.31 11.78 -0.60
C GLU A 166 -11.13 12.13 0.89
N ARG A 167 -11.36 13.38 1.27
CA ARG A 167 -11.29 13.83 2.66
C ARG A 167 -12.28 13.10 3.55
N LYS A 168 -13.54 12.96 3.11
CA LYS A 168 -14.58 12.25 3.86
C LYS A 168 -14.17 10.81 4.14
N LEU A 169 -13.72 10.08 3.11
CA LEU A 169 -13.28 8.69 3.25
C LEU A 169 -12.06 8.57 4.18
N ALA A 170 -11.09 9.48 4.07
CA ALA A 170 -9.94 9.49 4.96
C ALA A 170 -10.34 9.75 6.42
N TYR A 171 -11.35 10.57 6.68
CA TYR A 171 -11.84 10.88 8.02
C TYR A 171 -12.57 9.70 8.65
N GLU A 172 -13.45 9.05 7.88
CA GLU A 172 -14.20 7.86 8.32
C GLU A 172 -13.26 6.66 8.60
N ALA A 173 -12.11 6.60 7.91
CA ALA A 173 -11.12 5.55 8.07
C ALA A 173 -10.21 5.70 9.29
N VAL A 174 -10.14 6.85 9.96
CA VAL A 174 -9.24 7.04 11.11
C VAL A 174 -9.63 6.12 12.25
N THR A 175 -8.72 5.23 12.66
CA THR A 175 -8.95 4.26 13.75
C THR A 175 -8.10 4.62 14.96
N LEU A 176 -8.74 4.89 16.09
CA LEU A 176 -8.07 5.10 17.38
C LEU A 176 -7.87 3.76 18.09
N LEU A 177 -6.63 3.37 18.37
CA LEU A 177 -6.32 2.08 19.02
C LEU A 177 -6.02 2.22 20.50
N LYS A 178 -5.40 3.33 20.88
CA LYS A 178 -4.95 3.61 22.24
C LYS A 178 -5.19 5.08 22.57
N ASN A 179 -5.73 5.36 23.75
CA ASN A 179 -5.90 6.72 24.28
C ASN A 179 -5.84 6.72 25.82
N GLU A 180 -4.64 6.60 26.38
CA GLU A 180 -4.42 6.66 27.82
C GLU A 180 -4.58 8.08 28.37
N GLU A 181 -5.08 8.19 29.60
CA GLU A 181 -5.15 9.46 30.35
C GLU A 181 -5.89 10.58 29.61
N CYS A 182 -6.82 10.23 28.70
CA CYS A 182 -7.49 11.18 27.80
C CYS A 182 -6.48 12.08 27.04
N THR A 183 -5.37 11.50 26.58
CA THR A 183 -4.32 12.22 25.84
C THR A 183 -4.85 12.89 24.57
N LEU A 184 -5.81 12.24 23.90
CA LEU A 184 -6.56 12.79 22.78
C LEU A 184 -8.03 13.06 23.16
N PRO A 185 -8.65 14.13 22.62
CA PRO A 185 -8.03 15.14 21.75
C PRO A 185 -7.04 16.05 22.51
N LEU A 186 -5.97 16.44 21.83
CA LEU A 186 -4.89 17.25 22.40
C LEU A 186 -5.35 18.71 22.58
N THR A 187 -5.53 19.13 23.82
CA THR A 187 -5.74 20.53 24.19
C THR A 187 -4.41 21.25 24.41
N ALA A 188 -3.85 21.82 23.35
CA ALA A 188 -2.64 22.63 23.40
C ALA A 188 -2.93 24.11 23.72
N LYS A 189 -2.06 24.74 24.53
CA LYS A 189 -2.08 26.17 24.85
C LYS A 189 -0.97 26.91 24.10
N GLY A 190 -0.98 28.23 24.10
CA GLY A 190 -0.03 29.05 23.34
C GLY A 190 1.45 28.84 23.69
N ASP A 191 1.73 28.38 24.91
CA ASP A 191 3.06 28.05 25.41
C ASP A 191 3.42 26.56 25.25
N SER A 192 2.51 25.72 24.75
CA SER A 192 2.74 24.28 24.56
C SER A 192 3.81 24.03 23.50
N LYS A 193 4.80 23.21 23.87
CA LYS A 193 5.91 22.82 23.00
C LYS A 193 5.62 21.47 22.36
N ILE A 194 5.14 21.52 21.11
CA ILE A 194 4.83 20.33 20.31
C ILE A 194 6.01 20.02 19.39
N VAL A 195 6.51 18.79 19.46
CA VAL A 195 7.48 18.25 18.50
C VAL A 195 6.75 17.35 17.50
N VAL A 196 6.95 17.60 16.21
CA VAL A 196 6.49 16.72 15.13
C VAL A 196 7.66 15.87 14.67
N ALA A 197 7.57 14.54 14.77
CA ALA A 197 8.58 13.62 14.27
C ALA A 197 8.00 12.78 13.12
N ALA A 198 8.67 12.73 11.96
CA ALA A 198 8.16 11.99 10.79
C ALA A 198 9.28 11.39 9.90
N PRO A 199 9.00 10.27 9.21
CA PRO A 199 10.02 9.51 8.47
C PRO A 199 10.46 10.16 7.16
N ARG A 200 9.74 11.20 6.70
CA ARG A 200 10.04 11.95 5.47
C ARG A 200 9.76 13.42 5.68
N GLN A 201 10.56 14.27 5.04
CA GLN A 201 10.41 15.72 5.11
C GLN A 201 9.01 16.19 4.68
N GLU A 202 8.42 15.60 3.65
CA GLU A 202 7.10 15.96 3.12
C GLU A 202 5.98 15.72 4.17
N ILE A 203 6.01 14.58 4.84
CA ILE A 203 5.04 14.21 5.89
C ILE A 203 5.20 15.17 7.07
N MET A 204 6.45 15.42 7.48
CA MET A 204 6.77 16.35 8.56
C MET A 204 6.23 17.75 8.29
N ASN A 205 6.40 18.26 7.06
CA ASN A 205 5.92 19.59 6.67
C ASN A 205 4.38 19.68 6.77
N VAL A 206 3.66 18.68 6.26
CA VAL A 206 2.18 18.66 6.31
C VAL A 206 1.67 18.62 7.75
N MET A 207 2.28 17.80 8.60
CA MET A 207 1.92 17.73 10.03
C MET A 207 2.25 19.02 10.77
N GLY A 208 3.44 19.59 10.52
CA GLY A 208 3.84 20.87 11.10
C GLY A 208 2.89 22.01 10.73
N GLU A 209 2.50 22.09 9.46
CA GLU A 209 1.50 23.06 8.99
C GLU A 209 0.13 22.85 9.66
N ALA A 210 -0.29 21.59 9.87
CA ALA A 210 -1.53 21.29 10.59
C ALA A 210 -1.47 21.73 12.06
N VAL A 211 -0.33 21.57 12.75
CA VAL A 211 -0.12 22.13 14.10
C VAL A 211 -0.25 23.65 14.08
N LEU A 212 0.47 24.34 13.19
CA LEU A 212 0.43 25.80 13.11
C LEU A 212 -0.99 26.32 12.78
N THR A 213 -1.69 25.65 11.88
CA THR A 213 -3.05 26.01 11.48
C THR A 213 -4.03 25.85 12.63
N HIS A 214 -3.96 24.73 13.36
CA HIS A 214 -4.80 24.53 14.54
C HIS A 214 -4.52 25.59 15.62
N MET A 215 -3.25 25.85 15.91
CA MET A 215 -2.88 26.80 16.97
C MET A 215 -3.30 28.24 16.65
N LYS A 216 -3.20 28.66 15.37
CA LYS A 216 -3.73 29.95 14.91
C LYS A 216 -5.25 30.01 15.02
N ALA A 217 -5.96 28.94 14.64
CA ALA A 217 -7.42 28.87 14.79
C ALA A 217 -7.85 28.94 16.26
N SER A 218 -7.02 28.43 17.18
CA SER A 218 -7.20 28.51 18.63
C SER A 218 -6.77 29.86 19.25
N GLY A 219 -6.39 30.85 18.43
CA GLY A 219 -6.08 32.22 18.87
C GLY A 219 -4.61 32.49 19.19
N TYR A 220 -3.69 31.56 18.92
CA TYR A 220 -2.25 31.71 19.19
C TYR A 220 -1.48 32.07 17.91
N GLN A 221 -0.85 33.25 17.89
CA GLN A 221 -0.21 33.79 16.68
C GLN A 221 1.31 33.49 16.57
N ASP A 222 2.02 33.34 17.70
CA ASP A 222 3.49 33.19 17.75
C ASP A 222 3.95 31.75 18.02
N VAL A 223 3.27 30.77 17.44
CA VAL A 223 3.58 29.35 17.70
C VAL A 223 4.68 28.87 16.79
N LYS A 224 5.74 28.30 17.38
CA LYS A 224 6.84 27.64 16.67
C LYS A 224 6.60 26.13 16.73
N SER A 225 6.52 25.48 15.56
CA SER A 225 6.57 24.03 15.48
C SER A 225 8.03 23.58 15.47
N THR A 226 8.44 22.78 16.45
CA THR A 226 9.73 22.07 16.39
C THR A 226 9.51 20.77 15.66
N ALA A 227 10.43 20.39 14.76
CA ALA A 227 10.23 19.21 13.93
C ALA A 227 11.51 18.38 13.79
N ILE A 228 11.34 17.07 13.71
CA ILE A 228 12.38 16.06 13.55
C ILE A 228 12.03 15.24 12.31
N SER A 229 12.78 15.46 11.23
CA SER A 229 12.77 14.53 10.09
C SER A 229 13.80 13.44 10.38
N TYR A 230 13.39 12.18 10.26
CA TYR A 230 14.29 11.04 10.38
C TYR A 230 14.41 10.26 9.06
N GLU A 231 14.37 10.98 7.93
CA GLU A 231 14.55 10.43 6.57
C GLU A 231 15.98 9.90 6.32
N ASN A 232 16.99 10.59 6.86
CA ASN A 232 18.39 10.18 6.84
C ASN A 232 18.76 9.61 8.21
N ILE A 233 18.53 8.31 8.36
CA ILE A 233 18.44 7.67 9.66
C ILE A 233 19.82 7.43 10.30
N GLY A 234 19.95 7.84 11.55
CA GLY A 234 21.04 7.53 12.46
C GLY A 234 20.54 7.52 13.91
N GLU A 235 21.43 7.31 14.88
CA GLU A 235 21.07 7.47 16.29
C GLU A 235 20.54 8.88 16.57
N MET A 236 19.63 8.99 17.53
CA MET A 236 19.07 10.27 17.92
C MET A 236 20.16 11.20 18.46
N THR A 237 20.33 12.34 17.78
CA THR A 237 21.33 13.35 18.10
C THR A 237 21.04 14.04 19.43
N THR A 238 22.05 14.65 20.04
CA THR A 238 21.89 15.48 21.25
C THR A 238 20.88 16.61 21.05
N ALA A 239 20.83 17.19 19.84
CA ALA A 239 19.86 18.23 19.51
C ALA A 239 18.41 17.69 19.51
N GLN A 240 18.18 16.52 18.91
CA GLN A 240 16.86 15.87 18.91
C GLN A 240 16.42 15.45 20.33
N LYS A 241 17.33 14.90 21.14
CA LYS A 241 17.08 14.58 22.55
C LYS A 241 16.66 15.83 23.33
N LYS A 242 17.40 16.94 23.17
CA LYS A 242 17.05 18.23 23.78
C LYS A 242 15.67 18.74 23.34
N MET A 243 15.32 18.61 22.06
CA MET A 243 13.98 18.97 21.57
C MET A 243 12.89 18.16 22.27
N ILE A 244 13.09 16.86 22.47
CA ILE A 244 12.17 15.99 23.22
C ILE A 244 12.10 16.40 24.69
N ASP A 245 13.24 16.61 25.35
CA ASP A 245 13.31 17.00 26.77
C ASP A 245 12.60 18.33 27.05
N GLU A 246 12.66 19.26 26.09
CA GLU A 246 12.00 20.56 26.19
C GLU A 246 10.52 20.52 25.78
N SER A 247 10.05 19.47 25.12
CA SER A 247 8.67 19.35 24.64
C SER A 247 7.67 18.98 25.74
N ASP A 248 6.39 19.30 25.52
CA ASP A 248 5.27 18.80 26.31
C ASP A 248 4.63 17.57 25.67
N THR A 249 4.65 17.52 24.33
CA THR A 249 4.02 16.46 23.54
C THR A 249 4.77 16.26 22.23
N ILE A 250 4.88 15.00 21.83
CA ILE A 250 5.45 14.59 20.55
C ILE A 250 4.35 13.93 19.73
N ILE A 251 4.16 14.41 18.50
CA ILE A 251 3.33 13.75 17.49
C ILE A 251 4.27 13.01 16.55
N LEU A 252 4.30 11.69 16.68
CA LEU A 252 5.17 10.79 15.92
C LEU A 252 4.37 10.15 14.78
N ALA A 253 4.73 10.46 13.53
CA ALA A 253 4.28 9.70 12.38
C ALA A 253 5.16 8.47 12.17
N THR A 254 4.57 7.34 11.83
CA THR A 254 5.30 6.12 11.46
C THR A 254 4.85 5.60 10.09
N TYR A 255 5.75 4.93 9.37
CA TYR A 255 5.45 4.33 8.07
C TYR A 255 6.14 2.97 7.92
N SER A 256 5.49 1.95 8.48
CA SER A 256 5.90 0.54 8.43
C SER A 256 5.06 -0.22 7.39
N PHE A 257 5.68 -0.96 6.47
CA PHE A 257 4.94 -1.69 5.42
C PHE A 257 5.41 -3.13 5.17
N ALA A 258 6.61 -3.50 5.62
CA ALA A 258 7.15 -4.84 5.43
C ALA A 258 6.80 -5.75 6.62
N LEU A 259 6.78 -7.08 6.39
CA LEU A 259 6.68 -8.05 7.51
C LEU A 259 7.81 -7.85 8.53
N ALA A 260 9.01 -7.51 8.04
CA ALA A 260 10.17 -7.22 8.88
C ALA A 260 9.95 -5.96 9.76
N SER A 261 9.14 -5.01 9.30
CA SER A 261 8.78 -3.80 10.06
C SER A 261 7.80 -4.06 11.21
N ARG A 262 7.55 -5.32 11.59
CA ARG A 262 6.93 -5.71 12.86
C ARG A 262 7.93 -5.77 14.02
N THR A 263 9.22 -5.69 13.72
CA THR A 263 10.31 -5.64 14.71
C THR A 263 11.19 -4.43 14.43
N PRO A 264 11.49 -3.58 15.43
CA PRO A 264 12.11 -2.29 15.22
C PRO A 264 13.57 -2.37 14.73
N GLU A 265 14.25 -3.51 14.91
CA GLU A 265 15.66 -3.69 14.52
C GLU A 265 15.84 -3.92 13.01
N GLN A 266 14.77 -4.25 12.29
CA GLN A 266 14.85 -4.66 10.89
C GLN A 266 14.91 -3.51 9.91
N THR A 267 14.38 -2.34 10.28
CA THR A 267 14.55 -1.13 9.49
C THR A 267 14.99 0.01 10.39
N ALA A 268 15.87 0.85 9.87
CA ALA A 268 16.39 1.96 10.64
C ALA A 268 15.26 2.94 11.04
N ALA A 269 14.21 3.08 10.22
CA ALA A 269 13.09 3.98 10.49
C ALA A 269 12.23 3.50 11.65
N ASP A 270 11.97 2.19 11.69
CA ASP A 270 11.24 1.54 12.79
C ASP A 270 12.07 1.60 14.09
N GLY A 271 13.38 1.39 13.98
CA GLY A 271 14.32 1.50 15.10
C GLY A 271 14.40 2.91 15.69
N PHE A 272 14.40 3.94 14.84
CA PHE A 272 14.36 5.33 15.29
C PHE A 272 13.04 5.66 16.01
N ALA A 273 11.90 5.24 15.46
CA ALA A 273 10.59 5.45 16.07
C ALA A 273 10.49 4.77 17.45
N ALA A 274 11.01 3.54 17.57
CA ALA A 274 11.10 2.82 18.83
C ALA A 274 12.00 3.54 19.85
N ALA A 275 13.21 3.95 19.43
CA ALA A 275 14.16 4.65 20.29
C ALA A 275 13.63 6.01 20.76
N LEU A 276 12.95 6.76 19.88
CA LEU A 276 12.30 8.02 20.24
C LEU A 276 11.21 7.79 21.29
N THR A 277 10.35 6.79 21.07
CA THR A 277 9.24 6.47 21.99
C THR A 277 9.76 6.04 23.35
N GLN A 278 10.79 5.18 23.39
CA GLN A 278 11.43 4.76 24.62
C GLN A 278 12.09 5.93 25.37
N TYR A 279 12.83 6.78 24.67
CA TYR A 279 13.48 7.94 25.26
C TYR A 279 12.45 8.93 25.84
N ALA A 280 11.39 9.21 25.07
CA ALA A 280 10.30 10.08 25.49
C ALA A 280 9.59 9.54 26.73
N ASP A 281 9.31 8.24 26.80
CA ASP A 281 8.68 7.60 27.96
C ASP A 281 9.56 7.72 29.22
N LEU A 282 10.87 7.44 29.11
CA LEU A 282 11.84 7.64 30.20
C LEU A 282 11.91 9.10 30.66
N ALA A 283 11.82 10.04 29.72
CA ALA A 283 11.77 11.48 29.98
C ALA A 283 10.37 11.97 30.42
N LYS A 284 9.40 11.06 30.60
CA LYS A 284 7.99 11.34 30.97
C LYS A 284 7.30 12.30 30.02
N LYS A 285 7.58 12.19 28.73
CA LYS A 285 6.98 12.98 27.64
C LYS A 285 5.84 12.21 26.99
N LYS A 286 4.79 12.94 26.60
CA LYS A 286 3.63 12.34 25.93
C LYS A 286 3.93 12.10 24.47
N VAL A 287 3.79 10.85 24.01
CA VAL A 287 3.90 10.49 22.59
C VAL A 287 2.52 10.11 22.06
N ILE A 288 2.12 10.77 20.97
CA ILE A 288 0.94 10.46 20.17
C ILE A 288 1.44 9.90 18.84
N VAL A 289 1.09 8.65 18.52
CA VAL A 289 1.48 8.00 17.28
C VAL A 289 0.39 8.16 16.21
N ILE A 290 0.79 8.49 14.99
CA ILE A 290 -0.03 8.42 13.77
C ILE A 290 0.63 7.43 12.82
N SER A 291 0.12 6.21 12.75
CA SER A 291 0.62 5.16 11.85
C SER A 291 0.00 5.29 10.46
N MET A 292 0.87 5.42 9.46
CA MET A 292 0.53 5.68 8.05
C MET A 292 0.69 4.44 7.16
N GLY A 293 1.12 3.31 7.73
CA GLY A 293 1.33 2.06 7.02
C GLY A 293 0.49 0.94 7.62
N THR A 294 1.13 -0.21 7.85
CA THR A 294 0.58 -1.30 8.64
C THR A 294 0.57 -0.92 10.12
N THR A 295 -0.45 -1.39 10.85
CA THR A 295 -0.66 -1.03 12.26
C THR A 295 0.11 -1.91 13.25
N TYR A 296 1.07 -2.70 12.77
CA TYR A 296 1.82 -3.65 13.61
C TYR A 296 2.97 -2.99 14.38
N ASP A 297 3.34 -1.76 14.03
CA ASP A 297 4.35 -0.98 14.77
C ASP A 297 3.92 -0.63 16.20
N ILE A 298 2.62 -0.70 16.52
CA ILE A 298 2.13 -0.56 17.91
C ILE A 298 2.76 -1.58 18.87
N LEU A 299 3.22 -2.74 18.36
CA LEU A 299 3.81 -3.81 19.16
C LEU A 299 5.08 -3.38 19.89
N TYR A 300 5.89 -2.49 19.30
CA TYR A 300 7.14 -2.00 19.88
C TYR A 300 7.09 -0.53 20.31
N LEU A 301 5.95 0.15 20.13
CA LEU A 301 5.75 1.55 20.52
C LEU A 301 4.96 1.68 21.84
N GLN A 302 5.19 0.79 22.80
CA GLN A 302 4.36 0.65 24.01
C GLN A 302 4.31 1.90 24.91
N GLY A 303 5.37 2.73 24.90
CA GLY A 303 5.43 4.01 25.62
C GLY A 303 4.54 5.11 25.04
N ALA A 304 3.91 4.90 23.87
CA ALA A 304 2.95 5.84 23.31
C ALA A 304 1.68 5.91 24.16
N LYS A 305 1.24 7.14 24.47
CA LYS A 305 0.02 7.41 25.24
C LYS A 305 -1.23 7.40 24.38
N ALA A 306 -1.10 7.74 23.10
CA ALA A 306 -2.15 7.57 22.13
C ALA A 306 -1.62 7.00 20.81
N TYR A 307 -2.47 6.26 20.10
CA TYR A 307 -2.13 5.64 18.83
C TYR A 307 -3.32 5.69 17.88
N LEU A 308 -3.13 6.35 16.74
CA LEU A 308 -4.06 6.45 15.61
C LEU A 308 -3.49 5.71 14.40
N ALA A 309 -4.33 5.00 13.67
CA ALA A 309 -4.03 4.47 12.34
C ALA A 309 -4.78 5.26 11.27
N VAL A 310 -4.05 5.72 10.24
CA VAL A 310 -4.61 6.45 9.10
C VAL A 310 -4.41 5.73 7.76
N TYR A 311 -3.71 4.58 7.76
CA TYR A 311 -3.60 3.61 6.65
C TYR A 311 -3.05 4.17 5.32
N GLY A 312 -2.39 5.33 5.35
CA GLY A 312 -1.73 5.87 4.18
C GLY A 312 -0.93 7.14 4.48
N PRO A 313 0.13 7.41 3.69
CA PRO A 313 0.95 8.62 3.86
C PRO A 313 0.46 9.81 3.01
N ASN A 314 -0.69 9.70 2.34
CA ASN A 314 -1.20 10.79 1.50
C ASN A 314 -1.69 11.96 2.36
N SER A 315 -1.70 13.16 1.78
CA SER A 315 -2.11 14.39 2.49
C SER A 315 -3.49 14.29 3.15
N ALA A 316 -4.47 13.63 2.51
CA ALA A 316 -5.80 13.43 3.09
C ALA A 316 -5.77 12.57 4.37
N ASN A 317 -5.01 11.48 4.38
CA ASN A 317 -4.84 10.60 5.53
C ASN A 317 -4.14 11.33 6.69
N ILE A 318 -3.07 12.07 6.40
CA ILE A 318 -2.34 12.86 7.39
C ILE A 318 -3.26 13.93 7.99
N GLN A 319 -3.97 14.69 7.16
CA GLN A 319 -4.92 15.71 7.62
C GLN A 319 -6.05 15.11 8.47
N ALA A 320 -6.54 13.92 8.14
CA ALA A 320 -7.54 13.21 8.94
C ALA A 320 -6.99 12.83 10.32
N GLY A 321 -5.76 12.28 10.37
CA GLY A 321 -5.07 11.98 11.62
C GLY A 321 -4.88 13.22 12.49
N MET A 322 -4.39 14.33 11.90
CA MET A 322 -4.22 15.60 12.62
C MET A 322 -5.56 16.19 13.08
N ALA A 323 -6.62 16.06 12.28
CA ALA A 323 -7.96 16.48 12.66
C ALA A 323 -8.48 15.70 13.87
N ALA A 324 -8.19 14.40 13.95
CA ALA A 324 -8.47 13.59 15.12
C ALA A 324 -7.63 14.06 16.31
N VAL A 325 -6.31 14.18 16.15
CA VAL A 325 -5.41 14.64 17.23
C VAL A 325 -5.93 15.92 17.90
N PHE A 326 -6.41 16.88 17.12
CA PHE A 326 -6.90 18.15 17.62
C PHE A 326 -8.41 18.21 17.92
N GLY A 327 -9.13 17.09 17.85
CA GLY A 327 -10.54 17.00 18.24
C GLY A 327 -11.56 17.55 17.24
N SER A 328 -11.13 17.96 16.05
CA SER A 328 -12.03 18.34 14.95
C SER A 328 -12.66 17.14 14.23
N LEU A 329 -12.20 15.92 14.54
CA LEU A 329 -12.74 14.64 14.10
C LEU A 329 -12.84 13.71 15.32
N ASN A 330 -14.00 13.10 15.54
CA ASN A 330 -14.13 11.95 16.45
C ASN A 330 -13.87 10.65 15.65
N PRO A 331 -12.80 9.89 15.93
CA PRO A 331 -12.48 8.69 15.18
C PRO A 331 -13.61 7.64 15.20
N SER A 332 -13.92 7.08 14.03
CA SER A 332 -14.95 6.05 13.85
C SER A 332 -14.42 4.78 13.19
N GLY A 333 -13.19 4.80 12.67
CA GLY A 333 -12.56 3.68 11.99
C GLY A 333 -12.45 2.46 12.89
N ARG A 334 -12.35 1.30 12.25
CA ARG A 334 -12.23 -0.01 12.87
C ARG A 334 -11.12 -0.79 12.18
N LEU A 335 -10.35 -1.55 12.95
CA LEU A 335 -9.27 -2.36 12.42
C LEU A 335 -9.77 -3.35 11.35
N PRO A 336 -9.24 -3.31 10.12
CA PRO A 336 -9.58 -4.28 9.09
C PRO A 336 -8.77 -5.59 9.22
N VAL A 337 -7.77 -5.61 10.10
CA VAL A 337 -6.87 -6.75 10.36
C VAL A 337 -6.64 -6.89 11.87
N PRO A 338 -6.47 -8.11 12.39
CA PRO A 338 -6.11 -8.27 13.79
C PRO A 338 -4.66 -7.86 13.99
N ILE A 339 -4.35 -7.36 15.19
CA ILE A 339 -2.98 -7.13 15.64
C ILE A 339 -2.64 -8.24 16.64
N GLN A 340 -1.60 -9.00 16.32
CA GLN A 340 -1.21 -10.18 17.08
C GLN A 340 0.26 -10.09 17.48
N ASP A 341 0.58 -10.58 18.67
CA ASP A 341 1.93 -10.76 19.16
C ASP A 341 2.14 -12.22 19.57
N GLN A 342 3.11 -12.89 18.92
CA GLN A 342 3.44 -14.30 19.15
C GLN A 342 2.22 -15.26 19.18
N GLY A 343 1.20 -14.97 18.36
CA GLY A 343 -0.03 -15.76 18.25
C GLY A 343 -1.16 -15.33 19.20
N ASN A 344 -0.92 -14.39 20.12
CA ASN A 344 -1.96 -13.79 20.95
C ASN A 344 -2.56 -12.56 20.25
N ILE A 345 -3.88 -12.50 20.12
CA ILE A 345 -4.56 -11.33 19.55
C ILE A 345 -4.61 -10.22 20.61
N LEU A 346 -3.98 -9.09 20.32
CA LEU A 346 -4.01 -7.89 21.18
C LEU A 346 -5.18 -6.98 20.81
N PHE A 347 -5.45 -6.85 19.50
CA PHE A 347 -6.58 -6.10 18.98
C PHE A 347 -7.28 -6.91 17.90
N GLU A 348 -8.57 -7.17 18.10
CA GLU A 348 -9.42 -7.92 17.17
C GLU A 348 -9.73 -7.12 15.89
N ILE A 349 -10.10 -7.84 14.83
CA ILE A 349 -10.77 -7.20 13.68
C ILE A 349 -12.02 -6.48 14.20
N GLY A 350 -12.24 -5.26 13.73
CA GLY A 350 -13.36 -4.44 14.18
C GLY A 350 -13.08 -3.67 15.46
N TYR A 351 -11.90 -3.74 16.05
CA TYR A 351 -11.54 -2.90 17.21
C TYR A 351 -11.27 -1.44 16.78
N GLY A 352 -11.72 -0.48 17.61
CA GLY A 352 -11.46 0.94 17.44
C GLY A 352 -12.21 1.76 18.50
N LEU A 353 -11.52 2.73 19.09
CA LEU A 353 -12.04 3.65 20.11
C LEU A 353 -12.66 4.90 19.48
N ASN A 354 -13.34 5.68 20.31
CA ASN A 354 -13.83 7.04 20.05
C ASN A 354 -13.49 7.95 21.25
N TYR A 355 -13.78 9.24 21.15
CA TYR A 355 -13.64 10.20 22.26
C TYR A 355 -14.80 10.16 23.25
#